data_AF-A0A944PTL4-F1
#
_entry.id   AF-A0A944PTL4-F1
#
_cell.length_a   1.000
_cell.length_b   1.000
_cell.length_c   1.000
_cell.angle_alpha   90.00
_cell.angle_beta   90.00
_cell.angle_gamma   90.00
#
_symmetry.space_group_name_H-M   'P 1'
#
loop_
_entity.id
_entity.type
_entity.pdbx_description
1 polymer ?
#
loop_
_entity_poly.entity_id
_entity_poly.type
_entity_poly.pdbx_seq_one_letter_code
_entity_poly.pdbx_strand_id
1 'polypeptide(L)'
;MTTPTTPAPAEAPALIRTVDVGPFPIYFTNVNKAMGLRAHSHTGAVTVIYDTVGRHGYPSFAATNAALEARIHELTRRVFKDATNEDIADRLWAHLDGYVAPEWEPWGGEYRLRAVHLDVIGVHDDIGHDNSTTRYTVARPHHEQGVQ
;
A
#
# COMPACT_ATOMS: atom_id res chain seq x y z
N MET A 1 4.05 45.60 -37.53
CA MET A 1 3.25 45.44 -36.29
C MET A 1 3.29 43.98 -35.91
N THR A 2 4.07 43.62 -34.89
CA THR A 2 4.18 42.26 -34.36
C THR A 2 3.25 42.13 -33.16
N THR A 3 2.23 41.30 -33.27
CA THR A 3 1.30 41.00 -32.17
C THR A 3 2.07 40.33 -31.03
N PRO A 4 1.90 40.75 -29.76
CA PRO A 4 2.54 40.06 -28.66
C PRO A 4 1.87 38.69 -28.49
N THR A 5 2.67 37.62 -28.56
CA THR A 5 2.23 36.28 -28.17
C THR A 5 2.05 36.28 -26.66
N THR A 6 0.79 36.24 -26.19
CA THR A 6 0.49 35.98 -24.79
C THR A 6 1.10 34.63 -24.40
N PRO A 7 1.97 34.54 -23.37
CA PRO A 7 2.47 33.27 -22.91
C PRO A 7 1.29 32.40 -22.47
N ALA A 8 1.28 31.13 -22.87
CA ALA A 8 0.28 30.18 -22.42
C ALA A 8 0.27 30.17 -20.88
N PRO A 9 -0.92 30.15 -20.23
CA PRO A 9 -0.99 30.05 -18.79
C PRO A 9 -0.21 28.81 -18.35
N ALA A 10 0.69 28.99 -17.37
CA ALA A 10 1.38 27.87 -16.74
C ALA A 10 0.33 26.86 -16.27
N GLU A 11 0.46 25.60 -16.69
CA GLU A 11 -0.43 24.54 -16.22
C GLU A 11 -0.40 24.55 -14.69
N ALA A 12 -1.58 24.69 -14.07
CA ALA A 12 -1.70 24.57 -12.63
C ALA A 12 -1.14 23.20 -12.22
N PRO A 13 -0.44 23.10 -11.07
CA PRO A 13 0.20 21.85 -10.67
C PRO A 13 -0.85 20.73 -10.61
N ALA A 14 -0.55 19.61 -11.27
CA ALA A 14 -1.43 18.45 -11.23
C ALA A 14 -1.58 17.95 -9.78
N LEU A 15 -2.81 18.00 -9.26
CA LEU A 15 -3.10 17.53 -7.92
C LEU A 15 -3.15 16.01 -7.89
N ILE A 16 -2.41 15.40 -6.97
CA ILE A 16 -2.53 13.98 -6.64
C ILE A 16 -3.61 13.84 -5.57
N ARG A 17 -4.58 12.95 -5.81
CA ARG A 17 -5.66 12.63 -4.87
C ARG A 17 -5.54 11.18 -4.46
N THR A 18 -5.31 10.92 -3.17
CA THR A 18 -5.18 9.57 -2.63
C THR A 18 -6.25 9.25 -1.60
N VAL A 19 -6.51 7.95 -1.41
CA VAL A 19 -7.36 7.41 -0.36
C VAL A 19 -6.56 6.35 0.39
N ASP A 20 -6.43 6.52 1.71
CA ASP A 20 -5.76 5.58 2.60
C ASP A 20 -6.83 4.71 3.27
N VAL A 21 -6.69 3.39 3.13
CA VAL A 21 -7.66 2.40 3.61
C VAL A 21 -6.99 1.47 4.62
N GLY A 22 -7.59 1.35 5.80
CA GLY A 22 -7.00 0.69 6.96
C GLY A 22 -6.73 1.70 8.09
N PRO A 23 -5.82 1.39 9.04
CA PRO A 23 -4.99 0.20 9.11
C PRO A 23 -5.78 -1.09 9.41
N PHE A 24 -5.46 -2.17 8.70
CA PHE A 24 -6.00 -3.51 8.96
C PHE A 24 -5.03 -4.30 9.83
N PRO A 25 -5.41 -4.74 11.03
CA PRO A 25 -4.52 -5.50 11.91
C PRO A 25 -4.21 -6.86 11.29
N ILE A 26 -2.95 -7.28 11.37
CA ILE A 26 -2.48 -8.58 10.89
C ILE A 26 -1.59 -9.26 11.93
N TYR A 27 -1.58 -10.59 11.86
CA TYR A 27 -0.57 -11.42 12.52
C TYR A 27 0.02 -12.34 11.46
N PHE A 28 1.34 -12.37 11.34
CA PHE A 28 2.02 -13.16 10.32
C PHE A 28 3.32 -13.76 10.84
N THR A 29 3.75 -14.84 10.19
CA THR A 29 5.02 -15.51 10.50
C THR A 29 5.91 -15.49 9.27
N ASN A 30 7.19 -15.17 9.43
CA ASN A 30 8.17 -15.27 8.37
C ASN A 30 9.42 -16.05 8.80
N VAL A 31 10.10 -16.62 7.81
CA VAL A 31 11.41 -17.23 7.94
C VAL A 31 12.37 -16.40 7.10
N ASN A 32 13.31 -15.71 7.73
CA ASN A 32 14.27 -14.85 7.06
C ASN A 32 15.62 -15.58 6.98
N LYS A 33 15.84 -16.34 5.90
CA LYS A 33 17.12 -17.06 5.73
C LYS A 33 18.27 -16.12 5.41
N ALA A 34 18.02 -15.02 4.70
CA ALA A 34 19.04 -14.02 4.35
C ALA A 34 19.72 -13.46 5.61
N MET A 35 18.96 -13.29 6.71
CA MET A 35 19.48 -12.85 8.01
C MET A 35 19.76 -14.00 9.00
N GLY A 36 19.61 -15.26 8.58
CA GLY A 36 19.83 -16.42 9.44
C GLY A 36 18.79 -16.61 10.57
N LEU A 37 17.62 -15.98 10.47
CA LEU A 37 16.58 -16.04 11.49
C LEU A 37 15.63 -17.22 11.25
N ARG A 38 15.27 -17.90 12.35
CA ARG A 38 14.23 -18.94 12.33
C ARG A 38 12.84 -18.33 12.13
N ALA A 39 11.83 -19.21 11.99
CA ALA A 39 10.44 -18.77 11.96
C ALA A 39 10.13 -17.95 13.22
N HIS A 40 9.64 -16.74 13.02
CA HIS A 40 9.17 -15.85 14.08
C HIS A 40 7.94 -15.10 13.60
N SER A 41 7.13 -14.65 14.55
CA SER A 41 5.84 -14.03 14.27
C SER A 41 5.81 -12.59 14.69
N HIS A 42 5.02 -11.82 13.97
CA HIS A 42 4.86 -10.38 14.12
C HIS A 42 3.40 -10.03 14.31
N THR A 43 3.19 -9.03 15.15
CA THR A 43 1.95 -8.24 15.13
C THR A 43 2.21 -7.01 14.28
N GLY A 44 1.27 -6.67 13.41
CA GLY A 44 1.42 -5.53 12.52
C GLY A 44 0.09 -5.01 12.01
N ALA A 45 0.18 -4.07 11.08
CA ALA A 45 -0.97 -3.57 10.35
C ALA A 45 -0.63 -3.27 8.89
N VAL A 46 -1.63 -3.38 8.02
CA VAL A 46 -1.52 -3.03 6.61
C VAL A 46 -2.41 -1.83 6.32
N THR A 47 -1.85 -0.79 5.70
CA THR A 47 -2.61 0.31 5.10
C THR A 47 -2.41 0.27 3.59
N VAL A 48 -3.51 0.34 2.84
CA VAL A 48 -3.50 0.35 1.38
C VAL A 48 -3.88 1.74 0.90
N ILE A 49 -3.06 2.32 0.04
CA ILE A 49 -3.27 3.67 -0.50
C ILE A 49 -3.60 3.54 -1.98
N TYR A 50 -4.65 4.21 -2.42
CA TYR A 50 -5.08 4.25 -3.81
C TYR A 50 -5.01 5.67 -4.37
N ASP A 51 -4.51 5.82 -5.60
CA ASP A 51 -4.73 7.02 -6.43
C ASP A 51 -6.20 7.06 -6.85
N THR A 52 -6.84 8.22 -6.80
CA THR A 52 -8.12 8.50 -7.47
C THR A 52 -7.83 8.97 -8.88
N VAL A 53 -8.10 8.14 -9.90
CA VAL A 53 -7.78 8.47 -11.31
C VAL A 53 -9.01 8.93 -12.11
N GLY A 54 -10.22 8.64 -11.63
CA GLY A 54 -11.47 9.07 -12.26
C GLY A 54 -12.19 10.16 -11.48
N ARG A 55 -13.50 10.31 -11.75
CA ARG A 55 -14.37 11.26 -11.03
C ARG A 55 -14.46 10.97 -9.52
N HIS A 56 -14.38 9.69 -9.14
CA HIS A 56 -14.32 9.24 -7.75
C HIS A 56 -13.40 8.01 -7.64
N GLY A 57 -12.78 7.85 -6.46
CA GLY A 57 -11.78 6.83 -6.18
C GLY A 57 -12.35 5.59 -5.49
N TYR A 58 -11.51 4.94 -4.68
CA TYR A 58 -11.87 3.74 -3.93
C TYR A 58 -13.16 3.96 -3.10
N PRO A 59 -14.19 3.10 -3.26
CA PRO A 59 -15.45 3.24 -2.54
C PRO A 59 -15.29 2.72 -1.10
N SER A 60 -14.96 3.57 -0.12
CA SER A 60 -14.77 3.16 1.28
C SER A 60 -16.10 3.00 2.03
N PHE A 61 -16.69 1.81 1.93
CA PHE A 61 -17.89 1.36 2.65
C PHE A 61 -17.60 0.09 3.44
N ALA A 62 -18.51 -0.29 4.34
CA ALA A 62 -18.32 -1.47 5.20
C ALA A 62 -18.02 -2.74 4.40
N ALA A 63 -18.81 -3.04 3.35
CA ALA A 63 -18.63 -4.25 2.55
C ALA A 63 -17.33 -4.23 1.72
N THR A 64 -16.96 -3.08 1.17
CA THR A 64 -15.77 -2.95 0.32
C THR A 64 -14.48 -3.01 1.14
N ASN A 65 -14.48 -2.40 2.34
CA ASN A 65 -13.39 -2.47 3.29
C ASN A 65 -13.24 -3.90 3.85
N ALA A 66 -14.35 -4.58 4.15
CA ALA A 66 -14.34 -5.97 4.61
C ALA A 66 -13.77 -6.93 3.56
N ALA A 67 -14.08 -6.73 2.28
CA ALA A 67 -13.48 -7.52 1.20
C ALA A 67 -11.96 -7.32 1.10
N LEU A 68 -11.48 -6.08 1.24
CA LEU A 68 -10.05 -5.78 1.26
C LEU A 68 -9.35 -6.39 2.48
N GLU A 69 -9.95 -6.25 3.66
CA GLU A 69 -9.44 -6.85 4.91
C GLU A 69 -9.35 -8.37 4.79
N ALA A 70 -10.42 -9.02 4.31
CA ALA A 70 -10.45 -10.47 4.12
C ALA A 70 -9.35 -10.95 3.18
N ARG A 71 -9.10 -10.20 2.09
CA ARG A 71 -8.00 -10.49 1.17
C ARG A 71 -6.63 -10.36 1.85
N ILE A 72 -6.40 -9.30 2.62
CA ILE A 72 -5.15 -9.11 3.35
C ILE A 72 -4.93 -10.25 4.36
N HIS A 73 -5.96 -10.61 5.15
CA HIS A 73 -5.88 -11.72 6.10
C HIS A 73 -5.63 -13.07 5.41
N GLU A 74 -6.22 -13.30 4.24
CA GLU A 74 -5.95 -14.49 3.44
C GLU A 74 -4.47 -14.57 3.03
N LEU A 75 -3.87 -13.44 2.64
CA LEU A 75 -2.46 -13.38 2.25
C LEU A 75 -1.52 -13.58 3.44
N THR A 76 -1.87 -13.06 4.62
CA THR A 76 -1.00 -13.08 5.81
C THR A 76 -1.14 -14.32 6.69
N ARG A 77 -2.17 -15.16 6.48
CA ARG A 77 -2.40 -16.37 7.29
C ARG A 77 -1.34 -17.47 7.15
N ARG A 78 -0.57 -17.46 6.05
CA ARG A 78 0.42 -18.51 5.75
C ARG A 78 1.81 -18.03 6.17
N VAL A 79 2.67 -18.96 6.54
CA VAL A 79 4.08 -18.65 6.81
C VAL A 79 4.75 -18.15 5.53
N PHE A 80 5.32 -16.96 5.58
CA PHE A 80 6.16 -16.42 4.53
C PHE A 80 7.53 -17.09 4.58
N LYS A 81 7.72 -18.10 3.73
CA LYS A 81 9.00 -18.80 3.61
C LYS A 81 9.99 -17.90 2.88
N ASP A 82 11.21 -17.86 3.42
CA ASP A 82 12.35 -17.17 2.82
C ASP A 82 11.99 -15.74 2.42
N ALA A 83 11.62 -14.95 3.44
CA ALA A 83 11.08 -13.62 3.27
C ALA A 83 11.48 -12.70 4.43
N THR A 84 12.09 -11.58 4.08
CA THR A 84 12.22 -10.38 4.92
C THR A 84 10.86 -9.67 5.03
N ASN A 85 10.76 -8.61 5.84
CA ASN A 85 9.53 -7.83 5.92
C ASN A 85 9.32 -7.00 4.64
N GLU A 86 10.41 -6.56 4.01
CA GLU A 86 10.44 -5.95 2.68
C GLU A 86 9.82 -6.90 1.63
N ASP A 87 10.28 -8.16 1.59
CA ASP A 87 9.73 -9.17 0.67
C ASP A 87 8.24 -9.40 0.90
N ILE A 88 7.77 -9.30 2.15
CA ILE A 88 6.36 -9.46 2.48
C ILE A 88 5.56 -8.26 1.97
N ALA A 89 6.06 -7.03 2.16
CA ALA A 89 5.45 -5.84 1.62
C ALA A 89 5.36 -5.90 0.08
N ASP A 90 6.40 -6.39 -0.60
CA ASP A 90 6.41 -6.60 -2.06
C ASP A 90 5.39 -7.66 -2.50
N ARG A 91 5.26 -8.77 -1.77
CA ARG A 91 4.27 -9.81 -2.05
C ARG A 91 2.84 -9.31 -1.83
N LEU A 92 2.60 -8.54 -0.77
CA LEU A 92 1.30 -7.89 -0.53
C LEU A 92 0.98 -6.94 -1.67
N TRP A 93 1.92 -6.08 -2.06
CA TRP A 93 1.78 -5.21 -3.23
C TRP A 93 1.38 -5.99 -4.48
N ALA A 94 2.13 -7.03 -4.84
CA ALA A 94 1.91 -7.80 -6.06
C ALA A 94 0.52 -8.47 -6.11
N HIS A 95 -0.05 -8.82 -4.96
CA HIS A 95 -1.39 -9.41 -4.87
C HIS A 95 -2.53 -8.39 -4.79
N LEU A 96 -2.25 -7.17 -4.31
CA LEU A 96 -3.22 -6.09 -4.20
C LEU A 96 -3.25 -5.20 -5.45
N ASP A 97 -2.17 -5.18 -6.24
CA ASP A 97 -2.13 -4.42 -7.48
C ASP A 97 -3.08 -5.02 -8.52
N GLY A 98 -4.08 -4.24 -8.91
CA GLY A 98 -5.16 -4.72 -9.79
C GLY A 98 -6.17 -5.65 -9.13
N TYR A 99 -6.12 -5.86 -7.81
CA TYR A 99 -7.16 -6.58 -7.09
C TYR A 99 -8.49 -5.83 -7.17
N VAL A 100 -9.57 -6.57 -7.40
CA VAL A 100 -10.96 -6.06 -7.40
C VAL A 100 -11.84 -7.10 -6.71
N ALA A 101 -12.81 -6.65 -5.92
CA ALA A 101 -13.79 -7.51 -5.27
C ALA A 101 -15.23 -7.24 -5.79
N PRO A 102 -16.12 -8.24 -5.84
CA PRO A 102 -17.51 -8.05 -6.29
C PRO A 102 -18.27 -6.95 -5.53
N GLU A 103 -17.97 -6.76 -4.25
CA GLU A 103 -18.56 -5.74 -3.38
C GLU A 103 -18.29 -4.31 -3.89
N TRP A 104 -17.28 -4.13 -4.74
CA TRP A 104 -16.86 -2.84 -5.26
C TRP A 104 -17.62 -2.44 -6.52
N GLU A 105 -18.10 -3.43 -7.30
CA GLU A 105 -18.76 -3.21 -8.60
C GLU A 105 -19.94 -2.23 -8.55
N PRO A 106 -20.87 -2.27 -7.56
CA PRO A 106 -22.04 -1.40 -7.55
C PRO A 106 -21.72 0.09 -7.41
N TRP A 107 -20.56 0.42 -6.85
CA TRP A 107 -20.13 1.79 -6.61
C TRP A 107 -19.39 2.39 -7.80
N GLY A 108 -18.84 1.55 -8.67
CA GLY A 108 -17.90 1.94 -9.70
C GLY A 108 -16.67 2.65 -9.12
N GLY A 109 -16.02 3.46 -9.96
CA GLY A 109 -14.87 4.27 -9.58
C GLY A 109 -13.60 3.80 -10.25
N GLU A 110 -12.69 4.75 -10.45
CA GLU A 110 -11.40 4.46 -11.07
C GLU A 110 -10.33 4.82 -10.06
N TYR A 111 -9.65 3.79 -9.59
CA TYR A 111 -8.55 3.90 -8.66
C TYR A 111 -7.44 2.95 -9.05
N ARG A 112 -6.24 3.28 -8.60
CA ARG A 112 -5.04 2.49 -8.86
C ARG A 112 -4.25 2.37 -7.58
N LEU A 113 -3.71 1.20 -7.28
CA LEU A 113 -2.86 1.02 -6.11
C LEU A 113 -1.68 1.99 -6.18
N ARG A 114 -1.52 2.80 -5.13
CA ARG A 114 -0.50 3.84 -4.99
C ARG A 114 0.63 3.37 -4.07
N ALA A 115 0.27 2.90 -2.88
CA ALA A 115 1.21 2.41 -1.87
C ALA A 115 0.60 1.28 -1.04
N VAL A 116 1.44 0.38 -0.55
CA VAL A 116 1.14 -0.53 0.55
C VAL A 116 2.11 -0.18 1.69
N HIS A 117 1.56 0.09 2.86
CA HIS A 117 2.32 0.25 4.10
C HIS A 117 2.13 -1.00 4.95
N LEU A 118 3.22 -1.66 5.28
CA LEU A 118 3.27 -2.73 6.27
C LEU A 118 3.94 -2.17 7.53
N ASP A 119 3.17 -1.98 8.58
CA ASP A 119 3.65 -1.60 9.91
C ASP A 119 3.92 -2.87 10.71
N VAL A 120 5.13 -3.03 11.24
CA VAL A 120 5.53 -4.16 12.08
C VAL A 120 5.90 -3.63 13.46
N ILE A 121 5.23 -4.16 14.49
CA ILE A 121 5.45 -3.75 15.87
C ILE A 121 6.63 -4.54 16.43
N GLY A 122 7.71 -3.84 16.78
CA GLY A 122 8.82 -4.38 17.54
C GLY A 122 8.41 -4.59 18.99
N VAL A 123 8.71 -5.77 19.53
CA VAL A 123 8.58 -6.07 20.96
C VAL A 123 9.98 -6.21 21.52
N HIS A 124 10.25 -5.57 22.66
CA HIS A 124 11.56 -5.66 23.28
C HIS A 124 11.88 -7.13 23.63
N ASP A 125 12.93 -7.67 23.02
CA ASP A 125 13.34 -9.06 23.18
C ASP A 125 14.87 -9.22 23.24
N ASP A 126 15.31 -10.46 23.50
CA ASP A 126 16.71 -10.80 23.73
C ASP A 126 17.61 -10.62 22.50
N ILE A 127 17.04 -10.35 21.32
CA ILE A 127 17.77 -10.06 20.08
C ILE A 127 17.82 -8.57 19.77
N GLY A 128 17.30 -7.71 20.66
CA GLY A 128 17.50 -6.27 20.64
C GLY A 128 16.48 -5.49 19.82
N HIS A 129 15.25 -6.00 19.66
CA HIS A 129 14.19 -5.19 19.04
C HIS A 129 13.85 -3.95 19.89
N ASP A 130 13.70 -2.81 19.20
CA ASP A 130 13.21 -1.58 19.82
C ASP A 130 11.71 -1.65 20.07
N ASN A 131 11.24 -1.05 21.17
CA ASN A 131 9.81 -0.85 21.44
C ASN A 131 9.27 0.27 20.53
N SER A 132 9.17 -0.02 19.24
CA SER A 132 8.78 0.92 18.20
C SER A 132 8.07 0.19 17.05
N THR A 133 7.47 0.96 16.14
CA THR A 133 6.86 0.41 14.93
C THR A 133 7.73 0.77 13.74
N THR A 134 8.12 -0.25 12.96
CA THR A 134 8.83 -0.08 11.69
C THR A 134 7.84 -0.17 10.54
N ARG A 135 7.84 0.84 9.66
CA ARG A 135 7.03 0.86 8.44
C ARG A 135 7.85 0.46 7.22
N TYR A 136 7.36 -0.53 6.49
CA TYR A 136 7.85 -0.92 5.18
C TYR A 136 6.87 -0.42 4.12
N THR A 137 7.36 0.35 3.16
CA THR A 137 6.53 0.98 2.11
C THR A 137 6.92 0.46 0.74
N VAL A 138 5.95 -0.07 0.00
CA VAL A 138 6.07 -0.32 -1.44
C VAL A 138 5.13 0.66 -2.13
N ALA A 139 5.65 1.48 -3.04
CA ALA A 139 4.88 2.54 -3.67
C ALA A 139 5.27 2.77 -5.13
N ARG A 140 4.30 3.22 -5.93
CA ARG A 140 4.59 3.77 -7.26
C ARG A 140 5.39 5.07 -7.11
N PRO A 141 6.27 5.43 -8.05
CA PRO A 141 6.84 6.78 -8.09
C PRO A 141 5.72 7.80 -8.25
N HIS A 142 5.83 8.97 -7.62
CA HIS A 142 4.99 10.10 -8.04
C HIS A 142 5.42 10.41 -9.47
N HIS A 143 4.48 10.60 -10.40
CA HIS A 143 4.85 11.14 -11.70
C HIS A 143 5.39 12.56 -11.44
N GLU A 144 6.70 12.73 -11.46
CA GLU A 144 7.30 14.04 -11.65
C GLU A 144 6.91 14.48 -13.07
N GLN A 145 6.16 15.58 -13.16
CA GLN A 145 5.96 16.24 -14.43
C GLN A 145 7.32 16.83 -14.86
N GLY A 146 7.94 16.18 -15.85
CA GLY A 146 8.93 16.80 -16.74
C GLY A 146 10.39 16.67 -16.35
N VAL A 147 11.07 15.73 -17.00
CA VAL A 147 12.28 16.08 -17.77
C VAL A 147 12.08 15.48 -19.16
N GLN A 148 11.89 16.37 -20.15
CA GLN A 148 12.10 16.03 -21.56
C GLN A 148 13.59 15.90 -21.83
#